data_AF-A0A6V8Q0H3-F1
#
_entry.id   AF-A0A6V8Q0H3-F1
#
_cell.length_a   1.000
_cell.length_b   1.000
_cell.length_c   1.000
_cell.angle_alpha   90.00
_cell.angle_beta   90.00
_cell.angle_gamma   90.00
#
_symmetry.space_group_name_H-M   'P 1'
#
loop_
_entity.id
_entity.type
_entity.pdbx_description
1 polymer ?
#
loop_
_entity_poly.entity_id
_entity_poly.type
_entity_poly.pdbx_seq_one_letter_code
_entity_poly.pdbx_strand_id
1 'polypeptide(L)'
;MLANWLLMTALGSWGLGRFADRLPPRVPIFVITLILFYLILPAQLLLARTINNLIGMEPGEIVGFVPIFYSSFLVLAPLCLLHGFQFALGCRILAVGTETPATQVGKIYISEATGCVAGGI
;
A
#
# COMPACT_ATOMS: atom_id res chain seq x y z
N MET A 1 6.23 -10.54 -9.61
CA MET A 1 6.13 -9.22 -8.92
C MET A 1 4.68 -8.80 -8.65
N LEU A 2 3.75 -8.77 -9.63
CA LEU A 2 2.34 -8.41 -9.40
C LEU A 2 1.61 -9.24 -8.33
N ALA A 3 1.80 -10.56 -8.34
CA ALA A 3 1.22 -11.43 -7.32
C ALA A 3 1.68 -11.04 -5.91
N ASN A 4 2.93 -10.63 -5.76
CA ASN A 4 3.52 -10.22 -4.49
C ASN A 4 2.93 -8.90 -3.99
N TRP A 5 2.70 -7.97 -4.91
CA TRP A 5 2.01 -6.70 -4.67
C TRP A 5 0.56 -6.95 -4.20
N LEU A 6 -0.21 -7.76 -4.94
CA LEU A 6 -1.59 -8.12 -4.58
C LEU A 6 -1.66 -8.84 -3.22
N LEU A 7 -0.74 -9.76 -2.96
CA LEU A 7 -0.71 -10.55 -1.72
C LEU A 7 -0.40 -9.66 -0.51
N MET A 8 0.56 -8.73 -0.63
CA MET A 8 0.86 -7.76 0.41
C MET A 8 -0.26 -6.75 0.64
N THR A 9 -0.90 -6.25 -0.42
CA THR A 9 -2.05 -5.34 -0.29
C THR A 9 -3.23 -6.03 0.37
N ALA A 10 -3.49 -7.30 0.02
CA ALA A 10 -4.50 -8.13 0.68
C ALA A 10 -4.17 -8.39 2.16
N LEU A 11 -2.92 -8.70 2.48
CA LEU A 11 -2.44 -8.86 3.86
C LEU A 11 -2.58 -7.56 4.67
N GLY A 12 -2.32 -6.41 4.04
CA GLY A 12 -2.49 -5.09 4.64
C GLY A 12 -3.95 -4.80 4.94
N SER A 13 -4.81 -4.97 3.94
CA SER A 13 -6.25 -4.75 4.08
C SER A 13 -6.89 -5.71 5.08
N TRP A 14 -6.48 -6.99 5.11
CA TRP A 14 -7.03 -7.97 6.03
C TRP A 14 -6.47 -7.83 7.45
N GLY A 15 -5.15 -7.70 7.59
CA GLY A 15 -4.47 -7.62 8.88
C GLY A 15 -4.69 -6.27 9.57
N LEU A 16 -4.30 -5.18 8.89
CA LEU A 16 -4.46 -3.83 9.43
C LEU A 16 -5.92 -3.35 9.33
N GLY A 17 -6.74 -3.88 8.42
CA GLY A 17 -8.18 -3.59 8.40
C GLY A 17 -8.92 -4.13 9.64
N ARG A 18 -8.48 -5.27 10.22
CA ARG A 18 -8.97 -5.71 11.54
C ARG A 18 -8.52 -4.80 12.68
N PHE A 19 -7.35 -4.17 12.55
CA PHE A 19 -6.96 -3.11 13.49
C PHE A 19 -7.80 -1.86 13.27
N ALA A 20 -8.12 -1.50 12.02
CA ALA A 20 -9.04 -0.40 11.70
C ALA A 20 -10.42 -0.60 12.33
N ASP A 21 -10.91 -1.83 12.43
CA ASP A 21 -12.17 -2.15 13.12
C ASP A 21 -12.17 -1.78 14.61
N ARG A 22 -10.99 -1.68 15.24
CA ARG A 22 -10.84 -1.21 16.63
C ARG A 22 -10.65 0.29 16.74
N LEU A 23 -10.35 0.98 15.65
CA LEU A 23 -10.19 2.43 15.65
C LEU A 23 -11.52 3.13 15.32
N PRO A 24 -11.80 4.28 15.93
CA PRO A 24 -12.96 5.07 15.57
C PRO A 24 -12.84 5.53 14.11
N PRO A 25 -13.89 5.47 13.27
CA PRO A 25 -13.86 5.88 11.88
C PRO A 25 -13.74 7.40 11.78
N ARG A 26 -12.51 7.92 11.91
CA ARG A 26 -12.22 9.34 11.90
C ARG A 26 -11.33 9.69 10.73
N VAL A 27 -11.78 10.66 9.93
CA VAL A 27 -11.01 11.31 8.87
C VAL A 27 -9.58 11.69 9.28
N PRO A 28 -9.28 12.23 10.48
CA PRO A 28 -7.90 12.52 10.87
C PRO A 28 -6.96 11.30 10.88
N ILE A 29 -7.44 10.09 11.17
CA ILE A 29 -6.60 8.88 11.10
C ILE A 29 -6.21 8.61 9.64
N PHE A 30 -7.15 8.78 8.71
CA PHE A 30 -6.88 8.64 7.28
C PHE A 30 -5.85 9.65 6.78
N VAL A 31 -5.95 10.91 7.23
CA VAL A 31 -4.99 11.97 6.89
C VAL A 31 -3.59 11.67 7.46
N ILE A 32 -3.48 11.21 8.70
CA ILE A 32 -2.18 10.80 9.29
C ILE A 32 -1.55 9.67 8.47
N THR A 33 -2.36 8.71 8.04
CA THR A 33 -1.92 7.57 7.23
C THR A 33 -1.42 8.02 5.85
N LEU A 34 -2.08 9.02 5.23
CA LEU A 34 -1.63 9.66 3.98
C LEU A 34 -0.29 10.40 4.14
N ILE A 35 -0.12 11.14 5.23
CA ILE A 35 1.14 11.84 5.52
C ILE A 35 2.27 10.81 5.70
N LEU A 36 2.00 9.72 6.41
CA LEU A 36 2.96 8.63 6.59
C LEU A 36 3.31 7.97 5.26
N PHE A 37 2.33 7.77 4.38
CA PHE A 37 2.55 7.25 3.03
C PHE A 37 3.49 8.14 2.21
N TYR A 38 3.28 9.46 2.26
CA TYR A 38 4.14 10.42 1.57
C TYR A 38 5.57 10.43 2.11
N LEU A 39 5.75 10.18 3.42
CA LEU A 39 7.06 10.10 4.05
C LEU A 39 7.79 8.77 3.73
N ILE A 40 7.04 7.68 3.57
CA ILE A 40 7.58 6.37 3.24
C ILE A 40 8.03 6.29 1.78
N LEU A 41 7.37 7.01 0.85
CA LEU A 41 7.73 7.06 -0.56
C LEU A 41 9.22 7.35 -0.84
N PRO A 42 9.81 8.45 -0.33
CA PRO A 42 11.23 8.74 -0.54
C PRO A 42 12.13 7.71 0.15
N ALA A 43 11.77 7.23 1.34
CA ALA A 43 12.52 6.18 2.03
C ALA A 43 12.54 4.88 1.22
N GLN A 44 11.42 4.54 0.58
CA GLN A 44 11.28 3.36 -0.25
C GLN A 44 12.04 3.50 -1.58
N LEU A 45 12.08 4.70 -2.16
CA LEU A 45 12.89 4.98 -3.33
C LEU A 45 14.40 4.85 -3.01
N LEU A 46 14.83 5.33 -1.85
CA LEU A 46 16.20 5.18 -1.37
C LEU A 46 16.54 3.71 -1.07
N LEU A 47 15.64 2.96 -0.44
CA LEU A 47 15.79 1.52 -0.23
C LEU A 47 15.88 0.77 -1.56
N ALA A 48 14.99 1.04 -2.51
CA ALA A 48 15.01 0.41 -3.84
C ALA A 48 16.31 0.69 -4.60
N ARG A 49 16.91 1.88 -4.42
CA ARG A 49 18.21 2.22 -5.01
C ARG A 49 19.40 1.60 -4.28
N THR A 50 19.31 1.48 -2.96
CA THR A 50 20.43 1.02 -2.13
C THR A 50 20.45 -0.50 -2.01
N ILE A 51 19.35 -1.20 -2.32
CA ILE A 51 19.26 -2.66 -2.20
C ILE A 51 20.27 -3.38 -3.09
N ASN A 52 20.56 -2.84 -4.29
CA ASN A 52 21.60 -3.39 -5.18
C ASN A 52 23.01 -3.16 -4.61
N ASN A 53 23.28 -2.00 -4.02
CA ASN A 53 24.55 -1.71 -3.33
C ASN A 53 24.74 -2.56 -2.07
N LEU A 54 23.67 -2.81 -1.31
CA LEU A 54 23.73 -3.55 -0.04
C LEU A 54 23.90 -5.06 -0.25
N ILE A 55 23.38 -5.59 -1.36
CA ILE A 55 23.58 -6.99 -1.75
C ILE A 55 24.98 -7.22 -2.37
N GLY A 56 25.76 -6.15 -2.60
CA GLY A 56 27.12 -6.24 -3.15
C GLY A 56 27.15 -6.67 -4.62
N MET A 57 26.07 -6.42 -5.37
CA MET A 57 26.00 -6.76 -6.78
C MET A 57 26.87 -5.79 -7.59
N GLU A 58 27.84 -6.33 -8.34
CA GLU A 58 28.52 -5.56 -9.37
C GLU A 58 27.58 -5.30 -10.56
N PRO A 59 27.64 -4.12 -11.21
CA PRO A 59 26.81 -3.83 -12.38
C PRO A 59 27.17 -4.80 -13.53
N GLY A 60 26.32 -5.80 -13.79
CA GLY A 60 26.53 -6.77 -14.87
C GLY A 60 26.27 -8.23 -14.52
N GLU A 61 26.01 -8.56 -13.26
CA GLU A 61 25.66 -9.93 -12.87
C GLU A 61 24.21 -10.29 -13.24
N ILE A 62 23.99 -11.48 -13.82
CA ILE A 62 22.64 -12.00 -14.05
C ILE A 62 22.07 -12.39 -12.69
N VAL A 63 21.29 -11.46 -12.13
CA VAL A 63 20.66 -11.63 -10.82
C VAL A 63 19.74 -12.84 -10.86
N GLY A 64 19.97 -13.80 -9.95
CA GLY A 64 19.10 -14.96 -9.78
C GLY A 64 17.66 -14.55 -9.43
N PHE A 65 16.69 -15.40 -9.75
CA PHE A 65 15.25 -15.13 -9.50
C PHE A 65 14.93 -14.91 -8.01
N VAL A 66 15.65 -15.58 -7.11
CA VAL A 66 15.44 -15.55 -5.66
C VAL A 66 15.72 -14.16 -5.05
N PRO A 67 16.89 -13.52 -5.27
CA PRO A 67 17.17 -12.18 -4.75
C PRO A 67 16.23 -11.09 -5.32
N ILE A 68 15.78 -11.22 -6.57
CA ILE A 68 14.76 -10.32 -7.16
C ILE A 68 13.44 -10.43 -6.41
N PHE A 69 13.03 -11.65 -6.06
CA PHE A 69 11.77 -11.89 -5.35
C PHE A 69 11.79 -11.32 -3.93
N TYR A 70 12.87 -11.56 -3.18
CA TYR A 70 13.01 -11.06 -1.80
C TYR A 70 13.18 -9.54 -1.74
N SER A 71 14.00 -8.95 -2.59
CA SER A 71 14.18 -7.48 -2.64
C SER A 71 12.86 -6.78 -2.98
N SER A 72 12.12 -7.32 -3.96
CA SER A 72 10.78 -6.82 -4.29
C SER A 72 9.83 -6.94 -3.11
N PHE A 73 9.80 -8.09 -2.44
CA PHE A 73 8.92 -8.29 -1.28
C PHE A 73 9.21 -7.28 -0.17
N LEU A 74 10.48 -7.09 0.18
CA LEU A 74 10.89 -6.21 1.27
C LEU A 74 10.61 -4.73 0.95
N VAL A 75 10.85 -4.31 -0.30
CA VAL A 75 10.62 -2.93 -0.75
C VAL A 75 9.13 -2.63 -0.87
N LEU A 76 8.33 -3.58 -1.38
CA LEU A 76 6.89 -3.37 -1.60
C LEU A 76 6.06 -3.53 -0.32
N ALA A 77 6.51 -4.31 0.67
CA ALA A 77 5.78 -4.58 1.90
C ALA A 77 5.25 -3.32 2.61
N PRO A 78 6.07 -2.31 2.97
CA PRO A 78 5.60 -1.16 3.74
C PRO A 78 4.54 -0.34 2.97
N LEU A 79 4.74 -0.12 1.67
CA LEU A 79 3.77 0.62 0.85
C LEU A 79 2.45 -0.14 0.71
N CYS A 80 2.53 -1.43 0.37
CA CYS A 80 1.35 -2.22 0.06
C CYS A 80 0.49 -2.45 1.30
N LEU A 81 1.13 -2.68 2.46
CA LEU A 81 0.43 -2.81 3.73
C LEU A 81 -0.30 -1.52 4.10
N LEU A 82 0.36 -0.37 3.94
CA LEU A 82 -0.21 0.93 4.26
C LEU A 82 -1.34 1.30 3.29
N HIS A 83 -1.17 1.04 2.00
CA HIS A 83 -2.17 1.27 0.98
C HIS A 83 -3.41 0.39 1.20
N GLY A 84 -3.23 -0.91 1.49
CA GLY A 84 -4.32 -1.81 1.84
C GLY A 84 -5.09 -1.38 3.10
N PHE A 85 -4.39 -0.80 4.08
CA PHE A 85 -5.00 -0.22 5.27
C PHE A 85 -5.81 1.05 4.97
N GLN A 86 -5.28 1.95 4.14
CA GLN A 86 -5.99 3.16 3.71
C GLN A 86 -7.31 2.82 3.00
N PHE A 87 -7.29 1.79 2.14
CA PHE A 87 -8.50 1.29 1.47
C PHE A 87 -9.55 0.79 2.47
N ALA A 88 -9.13 -0.03 3.44
CA ALA A 88 -10.03 -0.54 4.49
C ALA A 88 -10.62 0.60 5.35
N LEU A 89 -9.79 1.57 5.72
CA LEU A 89 -10.22 2.73 6.50
C LEU A 89 -11.17 3.63 5.72
N GLY A 90 -10.92 3.86 4.43
CA GLY A 90 -11.81 4.58 3.53
C GLY A 90 -13.18 3.92 3.42
N CYS A 91 -13.22 2.59 3.28
CA CYS A 91 -14.46 1.81 3.28
C CYS A 91 -15.27 2.03 4.56
N ARG A 92 -14.61 2.11 5.72
CA ARG A 92 -15.26 2.35 7.01
C ARG A 92 -15.76 3.78 7.19
N ILE A 93 -15.00 4.78 6.77
CA ILE A 93 -15.44 6.19 6.81
C ILE A 93 -16.69 6.37 5.95
N LEU A 94 -16.71 5.80 4.75
CA LEU A 94 -17.85 5.87 3.85
C LEU A 94 -19.04 5.00 4.31
N ALA A 95 -18.77 3.99 5.15
CA ALA A 95 -19.82 3.16 5.73
C ALA A 95 -20.70 3.90 6.74
N VAL A 96 -20.23 5.01 7.29
CA VAL A 96 -21.05 5.94 8.09
C VAL A 96 -21.99 6.69 7.14
N GLY A 97 -23.09 6.05 6.73
CA GLY A 97 -24.15 6.67 5.92
C GLY A 97 -24.56 5.93 4.63
N THR A 98 -24.10 4.70 4.40
CA THR A 98 -24.56 3.87 3.25
C THR A 98 -25.03 2.49 3.69
N GLU A 99 -26.11 1.99 3.09
CA GLU A 99 -26.80 0.78 3.54
C GLU A 99 -26.22 -0.54 3.01
N THR A 100 -25.37 -0.53 1.98
CA THR A 100 -24.84 -1.77 1.38
C THR A 100 -23.31 -1.83 1.32
N PRO A 101 -22.67 -2.90 1.84
CA PRO A 101 -21.21 -3.07 1.82
C PRO A 101 -20.61 -3.06 0.42
N ALA A 102 -21.32 -3.60 -0.58
CA ALA A 102 -20.82 -3.69 -1.95
C ALA A 102 -20.71 -2.31 -2.63
N THR A 103 -21.66 -1.40 -2.38
CA THR A 103 -21.59 -0.04 -2.97
C THR A 103 -20.52 0.82 -2.33
N GLN A 104 -20.14 0.53 -1.07
CA GLN A 104 -19.04 1.21 -0.38
C GLN A 104 -17.70 0.92 -1.05
N VAL A 105 -17.36 -0.36 -1.20
CA VAL A 105 -16.12 -0.79 -1.85
C VAL A 105 -16.00 -0.18 -3.25
N GLY A 106 -17.09 -0.19 -4.02
CA GLY A 106 -17.13 0.43 -5.34
C GLY A 106 -16.86 1.94 -5.32
N LYS A 107 -17.47 2.69 -4.41
CA LYS A 107 -17.26 4.15 -4.29
C LYS A 107 -15.83 4.51 -3.90
N ILE A 108 -15.22 3.81 -2.94
CA ILE A 108 -13.80 4.02 -2.59
C ILE A 108 -12.92 3.69 -3.78
N TYR A 109 -13.16 2.56 -4.45
CA TYR A 109 -12.35 2.15 -5.58
C TYR A 109 -12.39 3.17 -6.73
N ILE A 110 -13.57 3.72 -7.04
CA ILE A 110 -13.72 4.79 -8.04
C ILE A 110 -12.97 6.06 -7.61
N SER A 111 -13.07 6.44 -6.33
CA SER A 111 -12.35 7.60 -5.78
C SER A 111 -10.83 7.41 -5.86
N GLU A 112 -10.34 6.23 -5.52
CA GLU A 112 -8.93 5.85 -5.60
C GLU A 112 -8.46 5.88 -7.05
N ALA A 113 -9.19 5.23 -7.96
CA ALA A 113 -8.87 5.20 -9.39
C ALA A 113 -8.82 6.62 -9.99
N THR A 114 -9.77 7.49 -9.61
CA THR A 114 -9.78 8.90 -10.03
C THR A 114 -8.55 9.64 -9.52
N GLY A 115 -8.15 9.39 -8.26
CA GLY A 115 -6.92 9.92 -7.69
C GLY A 115 -5.66 9.44 -8.41
N CYS A 116 -5.58 8.16 -8.77
CA CYS A 116 -4.47 7.62 -9.55
C CYS A 116 -4.39 8.25 -10.95
N VAL A 117 -5.52 8.46 -11.62
CA VAL A 117 -5.58 9.12 -12.93
C VAL A 117 -5.14 10.59 -12.81
N ALA A 118 -5.63 11.32 -11.80
CA ALA A 118 -5.31 12.72 -11.59
C ALA A 118 -3.87 12.97 -11.11
N GLY A 119 -3.28 12.03 -10.35
CA GLY A 119 -1.90 12.11 -9.89
C GLY A 119 -0.87 11.54 -10.87
N GLY A 120 -1.31 10.87 -11.94
CA GLY A 120 -0.45 10.29 -12.98
C GLY A 120 -0.19 11.18 -14.19
N ILE A 121 -0.82 12.35 -14.26
CA ILE A 121 -0.60 13.42 -15.25
C ILE A 121 0.41 14.45 -14.72
#